data_AF-A0A8J3HCV8-F1
#
_entry.id   AF-A0A8J3HCV8-F1
#
_cell.length_a   1.000
_cell.length_b   1.000
_cell.length_c   1.000
_cell.angle_alpha   90.00
_cell.angle_beta   90.00
_cell.angle_gamma   90.00
#
_symmetry.space_group_name_H-M   'P 1'
#
loop_
_entity.id
_entity.type
_entity.pdbx_description
1 polymer ?
#
loop_
_entity_poly.entity_id
_entity_poly.type
_entity_poly.pdbx_seq_one_letter_code
_entity_poly.pdbx_strand_id
1 'polypeptide(L)'
;MIAKYSDHSANERTFLAWVRTVIAIVGFGLGAGKLSPVPAPVWSDVALLAAGALVVLIAYLRMRALRRAINSNEASDDESEGAGALLLALVAALFALLASFALHVS
;
A
#
# COMPACT_ATOMS: atom_id res chain seq x y z
N MET A 1 20.40 0.35 -24.34
CA MET A 1 19.52 0.90 -23.29
C MET A 1 18.18 0.18 -23.40
N ILE A 2 17.69 -0.47 -22.35
CA ILE A 2 16.39 -1.15 -22.39
C ILE A 2 15.32 -0.06 -22.57
N ALA A 3 14.46 -0.20 -23.59
CA ALA A 3 13.36 0.73 -23.82
C ALA A 3 12.48 0.82 -22.55
N LYS A 4 12.12 2.03 -22.12
CA LYS A 4 11.23 2.30 -20.96
C LYS A 4 11.79 1.91 -19.57
N TYR A 5 13.11 1.75 -19.41
CA TYR A 5 13.75 1.49 -18.10
C TYR A 5 13.45 2.57 -17.04
N SER A 6 13.44 3.85 -17.43
CA SER A 6 13.17 4.98 -16.52
C SER A 6 11.81 4.81 -15.83
N ASP A 7 10.76 4.50 -16.60
CA ASP A 7 9.39 4.36 -16.10
C ASP A 7 9.24 3.14 -15.18
N HIS A 8 9.91 2.03 -15.53
CA HIS A 8 9.93 0.83 -14.70
C HIS A 8 10.56 1.10 -13.32
N SER A 9 11.74 1.74 -13.33
CA SER A 9 12.47 2.09 -12.12
C SER A 9 11.72 3.10 -11.25
N ALA A 10 11.00 4.05 -11.87
CA ALA A 10 10.17 5.01 -11.15
C ALA A 10 8.99 4.34 -10.44
N ASN A 11 8.28 3.44 -11.12
CA ASN A 11 7.17 2.71 -10.54
C ASN A 11 7.60 1.77 -9.39
N GLU A 12 8.76 1.13 -9.53
CA GLU A 12 9.38 0.35 -8.45
C GLU A 12 9.70 1.19 -7.22
N ARG A 13 10.27 2.39 -7.40
CA ARG A 13 10.50 3.31 -6.28
C ARG A 13 9.22 3.68 -5.55
N THR A 14 8.14 3.96 -6.28
CA THR A 14 6.84 4.25 -5.66
C THR A 14 6.31 3.05 -4.89
N PHE A 15 6.35 1.85 -5.47
CA PHE A 15 5.93 0.62 -4.78
C PHE A 15 6.73 0.39 -3.51
N LEU A 16 8.07 0.49 -3.56
CA LEU A 16 8.92 0.32 -2.39
C LEU A 16 8.70 1.39 -1.33
N ALA A 17 8.34 2.62 -1.71
CA ALA A 17 7.94 3.65 -0.76
C ALA A 17 6.66 3.25 -0.01
N TRP A 18 5.64 2.72 -0.71
CA TRP A 18 4.42 2.21 -0.09
C TRP A 18 4.66 1.01 0.84
N VAL A 19 5.52 0.07 0.43
CA VAL A 19 5.89 -1.06 1.30
C VAL A 19 6.58 -0.56 2.57
N ARG A 20 7.47 0.42 2.45
CA ARG A 20 8.18 1.01 3.60
C ARG A 20 7.23 1.68 4.58
N THR A 21 6.26 2.46 4.11
CA THR A 21 5.30 3.13 5.00
C THR A 21 4.43 2.11 5.74
N VAL A 22 3.98 1.04 5.07
CA VAL A 22 3.22 -0.04 5.71
C VAL A 22 4.06 -0.74 6.79
N ILE A 23 5.30 -1.12 6.48
CA ILE A 23 6.18 -1.80 7.44
C ILE A 23 6.42 -0.92 8.68
N ALA A 24 6.64 0.38 8.49
CA ALA A 24 6.80 1.31 9.60
C ALA A 24 5.54 1.34 10.48
N ILE A 25 4.36 1.56 9.89
CA ILE A 25 3.09 1.68 10.65
C ILE A 25 2.75 0.39 11.38
N VAL A 26 2.83 -0.76 10.70
CA VAL A 26 2.55 -2.08 11.30
C VAL A 26 3.57 -2.41 12.39
N GLY A 27 4.86 -2.21 12.12
CA GLY A 27 5.93 -2.49 13.08
C GLY A 27 5.82 -1.63 14.34
N PHE A 28 5.56 -0.33 14.19
CA PHE A 28 5.31 0.56 15.32
C PHE A 28 4.04 0.16 16.09
N GLY A 29 2.97 -0.23 15.41
CA GLY A 29 1.70 -0.57 16.10
C GLY A 29 1.84 -1.81 16.95
N LEU A 30 2.42 -2.88 16.38
CA LEU A 30 2.70 -4.11 17.12
C LEU A 30 3.69 -3.87 18.26
N GLY A 31 4.73 -3.04 18.04
CA GLY A 31 5.70 -2.69 19.07
C GLY A 31 5.06 -1.93 20.24
N ALA A 32 4.21 -0.94 19.94
CA ALA A 32 3.49 -0.16 20.93
C ALA A 32 2.53 -1.03 21.76
N GLY A 33 1.79 -1.94 21.12
CA GLY A 33 0.89 -2.88 21.82
C GLY A 33 1.61 -3.80 22.81
N LYS A 34 2.85 -4.21 22.50
CA LYS A 34 3.66 -5.04 23.42
C LYS A 34 4.23 -4.27 24.62
N LEU A 35 4.37 -2.95 24.50
CA LEU A 35 4.85 -2.08 25.57
C LEU A 35 3.70 -1.59 26.49
N SER A 36 2.45 -1.79 26.08
CA SER A 36 1.29 -1.37 26.86
C SER A 36 1.10 -2.26 28.10
N PRO A 37 0.79 -1.68 29.28
CA PRO A 37 0.43 -2.45 30.47
C PRO A 37 -0.89 -3.22 30.31
N VAL A 38 -1.75 -2.78 29.38
CA VAL A 38 -3.04 -3.41 29.10
C VAL A 38 -2.86 -4.34 27.89
N PRO A 39 -3.09 -5.65 28.04
CA PRO A 39 -2.96 -6.58 26.93
C PRO A 39 -3.98 -6.25 25.84
N ALA A 40 -3.48 -5.86 24.67
CA ALA A 40 -4.31 -5.60 23.51
C ALA A 40 -5.02 -6.89 23.06
N PRO A 41 -6.30 -6.80 22.64
CA PRO A 41 -7.00 -7.94 22.06
C PRO A 41 -6.30 -8.46 20.80
N VAL A 42 -6.21 -9.78 20.64
CA VAL A 42 -5.57 -10.43 19.47
C VAL A 42 -6.17 -9.99 18.14
N TRP A 43 -7.48 -9.69 18.10
CA TRP A 43 -8.15 -9.22 16.89
C TRP A 43 -7.59 -7.87 16.39
N SER A 44 -7.02 -7.06 17.27
CA SER A 44 -6.46 -5.75 16.95
C SER A 44 -5.12 -5.89 16.22
N ASP A 45 -4.23 -6.78 16.69
CA ASP A 45 -2.99 -7.15 15.98
C ASP A 45 -3.31 -7.69 14.58
N VAL A 46 -4.31 -8.57 14.49
CA VAL A 46 -4.75 -9.17 13.22
C VAL A 46 -5.34 -8.11 12.29
N ALA A 47 -6.13 -7.17 12.80
CA ALA A 47 -6.70 -6.08 12.01
C ALA A 47 -5.62 -5.17 11.42
N LEU A 48 -4.61 -4.80 12.23
CA LEU A 48 -3.49 -3.96 11.79
C LEU A 48 -2.67 -4.66 10.70
N LEU A 49 -2.38 -5.96 10.88
CA LEU A 49 -1.69 -6.77 9.89
C LEU A 49 -2.50 -6.92 8.60
N ALA A 50 -3.80 -7.19 8.71
CA ALA A 50 -4.70 -7.34 7.56
C ALA A 50 -4.81 -6.03 6.75
N ALA A 51 -4.93 -4.88 7.43
CA ALA A 51 -4.93 -3.58 6.77
C ALA A 51 -3.60 -3.29 6.06
N GLY A 52 -2.46 -3.64 6.68
CA GLY A 52 -1.14 -3.54 6.08
C GLY A 52 -1.01 -4.37 4.81
N ALA A 53 -1.40 -5.65 4.89
CA ALA A 53 -1.41 -6.56 3.75
C ALA A 53 -2.29 -6.03 2.61
N LEU A 54 -3.45 -5.44 2.93
CA LEU A 54 -4.34 -4.85 1.93
C LEU A 54 -3.68 -3.67 1.20
N VAL A 55 -3.02 -2.75 1.92
CA VAL A 55 -2.29 -1.63 1.30
C VAL A 55 -1.19 -2.14 0.36
N VAL A 56 -0.40 -3.13 0.80
CA VAL A 56 0.67 -3.71 -0.04
C VAL A 56 0.09 -4.41 -1.27
N LEU A 57 -1.02 -5.14 -1.11
CA LEU A 57 -1.72 -5.80 -2.21
C LEU A 57 -2.20 -4.78 -3.24
N ILE A 58 -2.84 -3.69 -2.81
CA ILE A 58 -3.32 -2.64 -3.71
C ILE A 58 -2.14 -1.94 -4.38
N ALA A 59 -1.05 -1.67 -3.66
CA ALA A 59 0.17 -1.07 -4.22
C ALA A 59 0.77 -1.97 -5.32
N TYR A 60 0.79 -3.29 -5.09
CA TYR A 60 1.24 -4.27 -6.06
C TYR A 60 0.31 -4.35 -7.29
N LEU A 61 -1.00 -4.35 -7.10
CA LEU A 61 -1.97 -4.35 -8.19
C LEU A 61 -1.84 -3.08 -9.05
N ARG A 62 -1.71 -1.91 -8.42
CA ARG A 62 -1.39 -0.64 -9.10
C ARG A 62 -0.11 -0.75 -9.91
N MET A 63 0.95 -1.29 -9.30
CA MET A 63 2.25 -1.49 -9.95
C MET A 63 2.15 -2.39 -11.19
N ARG A 64 1.32 -3.44 -11.14
CA ARG A 64 1.08 -4.39 -12.23
C ARG A 64 0.19 -3.81 -13.33
N ALA A 65 -0.85 -3.06 -12.98
CA ALA A 65 -1.69 -2.35 -13.93
C ALA A 65 -0.86 -1.36 -14.76
N LEU A 66 -0.03 -0.54 -14.09
CA LEU A 66 0.84 0.42 -14.76
C LEU A 66 1.89 -0.28 -15.65
N ARG A 67 2.38 -1.45 -15.25
CA ARG A 67 3.34 -2.25 -16.05
C ARG A 67 2.72 -2.80 -17.34
N ARG A 68 1.42 -3.16 -17.31
CA ARG A 68 0.69 -3.63 -18.51
C ARG A 68 0.52 -2.48 -19.50
N ALA A 69 0.10 -1.32 -19.03
CA ALA A 69 -0.06 -0.11 -19.84
C ALA A 69 1.22 0.30 -20.59
N ILE A 70 2.38 0.24 -19.92
CA ILE A 70 3.67 0.61 -20.53
C ILE A 70 4.10 -0.36 -21.66
N ASN A 71 3.68 -1.62 -21.59
CA ASN A 71 4.04 -2.64 -22.58
C ASN A 71 3.10 -2.64 -23.80
N SER A 72 1.86 -2.16 -23.68
CA SER A 72 0.97 -1.88 -24.81
C SER A 72 1.28 -0.50 -25.38
N ASN A 73 1.88 -0.43 -26.56
CA ASN A 73 2.57 0.77 -27.04
C ASN A 73 1.69 1.91 -27.63
N GLU A 74 0.36 1.87 -27.67
CA GLU A 74 -0.44 2.92 -28.33
C GLU A 74 -1.94 2.72 -28.03
N ALA A 75 -2.68 3.83 -27.91
CA ALA A 75 -4.14 3.94 -27.68
C ALA A 75 -4.62 3.52 -26.27
N SER A 76 -5.38 4.31 -25.53
CA SER A 76 -6.36 5.35 -25.90
C SER A 76 -6.76 6.12 -24.63
N ASP A 77 -7.39 7.28 -24.79
CA ASP A 77 -7.82 8.24 -23.74
C ASP A 77 -8.72 7.69 -22.60
N ASP A 78 -8.95 6.37 -22.53
CA ASP A 78 -9.72 5.65 -21.48
C ASP A 78 -8.89 5.29 -20.22
N GLU A 79 -7.56 5.34 -20.25
CA GLU A 79 -6.71 4.80 -19.16
C GLU A 79 -6.60 5.69 -17.88
N SER A 80 -7.12 6.92 -17.91
CA SER A 80 -7.11 7.82 -16.73
C SER A 80 -7.95 7.27 -15.56
N GLU A 81 -9.03 6.54 -15.85
CA GLU A 81 -9.99 6.13 -14.82
C GLU A 81 -9.46 4.97 -13.95
N GLY A 82 -8.83 3.95 -14.54
CA GLY A 82 -8.40 2.75 -13.82
C GLY A 82 -7.19 2.97 -12.91
N ALA A 83 -6.17 3.69 -13.39
CA ALA A 83 -4.99 4.01 -12.59
C ALA A 83 -5.31 5.01 -11.46
N GLY A 84 -6.21 5.96 -11.71
CA GLY A 84 -6.74 6.90 -10.72
C GLY A 84 -7.53 6.19 -9.62
N ALA A 85 -8.41 5.25 -10.00
CA ALA A 85 -9.18 4.46 -9.03
C ALA A 85 -8.28 3.61 -8.11
N LEU A 86 -7.23 2.99 -8.63
CA LEU A 86 -6.27 2.22 -7.81
C LEU A 86 -5.44 3.12 -6.88
N LEU A 87 -5.10 4.34 -7.30
CA LEU A 87 -4.48 5.33 -6.42
C LEU A 87 -5.41 5.76 -5.29
N LEU A 88 -6.67 6.05 -5.60
CA LEU A 88 -7.69 6.37 -4.60
C LEU A 88 -7.91 5.21 -3.63
N ALA A 89 -8.01 3.98 -4.14
CA ALA A 89 -8.13 2.78 -3.33
C ALA A 89 -6.90 2.59 -2.42
N LEU A 90 -5.70 2.88 -2.92
CA LEU A 90 -4.47 2.78 -2.14
C LEU A 90 -4.43 3.82 -1.01
N VAL A 91 -4.85 5.06 -1.29
CA VAL A 91 -4.96 6.13 -0.29
C VAL A 91 -6.03 5.80 0.74
N ALA A 92 -7.20 5.33 0.32
CA ALA A 92 -8.27 4.89 1.22
C ALA A 92 -7.82 3.72 2.11
N ALA A 93 -7.09 2.75 1.56
CA ALA A 93 -6.53 1.65 2.33
C ALA A 93 -5.47 2.13 3.32
N LEU A 94 -4.65 3.14 2.96
CA LEU A 94 -3.71 3.76 3.91
C LEU A 94 -4.46 4.45 5.05
N PHE A 95 -5.56 5.15 4.78
CA PHE A 95 -6.38 5.73 5.84
C PHE A 95 -6.99 4.66 6.74
N ALA A 96 -7.45 3.54 6.17
CA ALA A 96 -7.95 2.41 6.94
C ALA A 96 -6.85 1.78 7.83
N LEU A 97 -5.62 1.66 7.31
CA LEU A 97 -4.45 1.23 8.09
C LEU A 97 -4.19 2.17 9.26
N LEU A 98 -4.18 3.49 9.02
CA LEU A 98 -3.96 4.48 10.08
C LEU A 98 -5.08 4.47 11.11
N ALA A 99 -6.34 4.30 10.70
CA ALA A 99 -7.47 4.14 11.61
C ALA A 99 -7.34 2.87 12.45
N SER A 100 -6.96 1.75 11.84
CA SER A 100 -6.69 0.50 12.55
C SER A 100 -5.55 0.66 13.56
N PHE A 101 -4.48 1.37 13.21
CA PHE A 101 -3.39 1.69 14.11
C PHE A 101 -3.85 2.56 15.28
N ALA A 102 -4.63 3.61 15.03
CA ALA A 102 -5.14 4.48 16.07
C ALA A 102 -6.02 3.73 17.08
N LEU A 103 -6.90 2.84 16.59
CA LEU A 103 -7.72 1.95 17.42
C LEU A 103 -6.89 0.90 18.18
N HIS A 104 -5.74 0.50 17.65
CA HIS A 104 -4.84 -0.43 18.32
C HIS A 104 -4.09 0.21 19.49
N VAL A 105 -3.74 1.49 19.35
CA VAL A 105 -2.95 2.24 20.35
C VAL A 105 -3.81 2.91 21.42
N SER A 106 -5.08 3.21 21.12
CA SER A 106 -6.05 3.81 22.06
C SER A 106 -6.60 2.79 23.05
#